data_AF-A0A941UM31-F1
#
_entry.id   AF-A0A941UM31-F1
#
_cell.length_a   1.000
_cell.length_b   1.000
_cell.length_c   1.000
_cell.angle_alpha   90.00
_cell.angle_beta   90.00
_cell.angle_gamma   90.00
#
_symmetry.space_group_name_H-M   'P 1'
#
loop_
_entity.id
_entity.type
_entity.pdbx_description
1 polymer ?
#
loop_
_entity_poly.entity_id
_entity_poly.type
_entity_poly.pdbx_seq_one_letter_code
_entity_poly.pdbx_strand_id
1 'polypeptide(L)' 'MRQYEDFMRHVFEHGTDKRDRTGTGTRSVFG' A
#
# COMPACT_ATOMS: atom_id res chain seq x y z
N MET A 1 -5.91 -2.37 -19.94
CA MET A 1 -5.01 -1.50 -19.17
C MET A 1 -5.63 -1.26 -17.79
N ARG A 2 -5.22 -1.98 -16.75
CA ARG A 2 -5.72 -1.84 -15.37
C ARG A 2 -4.60 -1.84 -14.31
N GLN A 3 -3.36 -1.59 -14.73
CA GLN A 3 -2.17 -1.67 -13.87
C GLN A 3 -2.33 -0.90 -12.55
N TYR A 4 -2.94 0.29 -12.59
CA TYR A 4 -3.21 1.07 -11.39
C TYR A 4 -4.17 0.36 -10.43
N GLU A 5 -5.29 -0.15 -10.93
CA GLU A 5 -6.28 -0.86 -10.09
C GLU A 5 -5.72 -2.17 -9.53
N ASP A 6 -4.98 -2.92 -10.35
CA ASP A 6 -4.35 -4.16 -9.95
C ASP A 6 -3.27 -3.89 -8.89
N PHE A 7 -2.51 -2.81 -9.04
CA PHE A 7 -1.55 -2.36 -8.04
C PHE A 7 -2.22 -1.92 -6.74
N MET A 8 -3.33 -1.17 -6.81
CA MET A 8 -4.06 -0.75 -5.61
C MET A 8 -4.65 -1.94 -4.84
N ARG A 9 -5.18 -2.95 -5.55
CA ARG A 9 -5.61 -4.22 -4.92
C ARG A 9 -4.43 -4.93 -4.25
N HIS A 10 -3.29 -5.01 -4.92
CA HIS A 10 -2.10 -5.63 -4.37
C HIS A 10 -1.59 -4.93 -3.10
N VAL A 11 -1.53 -3.60 -3.09
CA VAL A 11 -1.17 -2.81 -1.90
C VAL A 11 -2.16 -3.06 -0.76
N PHE A 12 -3.45 -3.17 -1.07
CA PHE A 12 -4.49 -3.40 -0.07
C PHE A 12 -4.40 -4.80 0.56
N GLU A 13 -4.17 -5.84 -0.25
CA GLU A 13 -4.16 -7.25 0.18
C GLU A 13 -2.83 -7.68 0.81
N HIS A 14 -1.70 -7.18 0.30
CA HIS A 14 -0.36 -7.65 0.68
C HIS A 14 0.51 -6.58 1.35
N GLY A 15 0.04 -5.35 1.44
CA GLY A 15 0.78 -4.27 2.08
C GLY A 15 0.93 -4.47 3.58
N THR A 16 2.09 -4.09 4.09
CA THR A 16 2.35 -4.06 5.53
C THR A 16 1.90 -2.72 6.11
N ASP A 17 1.23 -2.78 7.26
CA ASP A 17 0.86 -1.58 8.02
C ASP A 17 2.11 -0.92 8.64
N LYS A 18 2.25 0.38 8.41
CA LYS A 18 3.35 1.23 8.87
C LYS A 18 2.79 2.53 9.42
N ARG A 19 3.63 3.28 10.13
CA ARG A 19 3.33 4.67 10.52
C ARG A 19 4.27 5.60 9.80
N ASP A 20 3.74 6.67 9.25
CA ASP A 20 4.56 7.71 8.64
C ASP A 20 5.20 8.63 9.70
N ARG A 21 5.97 9.62 9.24
CA ARG A 21 6.68 10.56 10.12
C ARG A 21 5.75 11.42 11.00
N THR A 22 4.49 11.57 10.62
CA THR A 22 3.47 12.31 11.39
C THR A 22 2.70 11.42 12.37
N GLY A 23 2.95 10.11 12.35
CA GLY A 23 2.23 9.12 13.13
C GLY A 23 0.94 8.62 12.44
N THR A 24 0.67 9.06 11.21
CA THR A 24 -0.47 8.60 10.42
C THR A 24 -0.21 7.18 9.91
N GLY A 25 -1.21 6.32 10.03
CA GLY A 25 -1.14 4.94 9.54
C GLY A 25 -1.08 4.89 8.01
N THR A 26 -0.23 4.02 7.48
CA THR A 26 -0.09 3.76 6.04
C THR A 26 -0.02 2.26 5.79
N ARG A 27 -0.46 1.80 4.62
CA ARG A 27 -0.24 0.43 4.14
C ARG A 27 0.65 0.49 2.91
N SER A 28 1.75 -0.26 2.90
CA SER A 28 2.75 -0.18 1.83
C SER A 28 3.38 -1.53 1.50
N VAL A 29 3.74 -1.71 0.22
CA VAL A 29 4.53 -2.83 -0.29
C VAL A 29 5.88 -2.30 -0.79
N PHE A 30 6.92 -3.13 -0.71
CA PHE A 30 8.21 -2.87 -1.35
C PHE A 30 8.43 -3.97 -2.40
N GLY A 31 8.83 -3.58 -3.61
CA GLY A 31 9.08 -4.50 -4.73
C GLY A 31 10.44 -5.17 -4.63
#